data_AF-A0A7X8XHA3-F1
#
_entry.id   AF-A0A7X8XHA3-F1
#
_cell.length_a   1.000
_cell.length_b   1.000
_cell.length_c   1.000
_cell.angle_alpha   90.00
_cell.angle_beta   90.00
_cell.angle_gamma   90.00
#
_symmetry.space_group_name_H-M   'P 1'
#
loop_
_entity.id
_entity.type
_entity.pdbx_description
1 polymer ?
#
loop_
_entity_poly.entity_id
_entity_poly.type
_entity_poly.pdbx_seq_one_letter_code
_entity_poly.pdbx_strand_id
1 'polypeptide(L)'
;MVLIPGIILTALIAAVAQGLGSLGLLSLVGPSVWALLIGICLHPVAKQFAFFQEGIGFTAKKLLRFAIIGMGFTLNLTQVLSIGSFSAIVMLFTLVTAFGGGYLLGKILGLDWRQSALISAGTGICGASAIAALAPVIDGDEEATAWALSATFIFDVAMVILFPL
;
A
#
# COMPACT_ATOMS: atom_id res chain seq x y z
N MET A 1 20.26 15.27 -11.49
CA MET A 1 19.27 16.31 -11.11
C MET A 1 17.86 15.92 -11.59
N VAL A 2 17.48 14.64 -11.47
CA VAL A 2 16.31 14.01 -12.11
C VAL A 2 15.19 13.69 -11.10
N LEU A 3 15.51 13.69 -9.81
CA LEU A 3 14.60 13.27 -8.72
C LEU A 3 13.54 14.32 -8.35
N ILE A 4 13.89 15.60 -8.49
CA ILE A 4 13.10 16.76 -8.05
C ILE A 4 11.70 16.83 -8.71
N PRO A 5 11.55 16.65 -10.04
CA PRO A 5 10.23 16.76 -10.67
C PRO A 5 9.24 15.68 -10.19
N GLY A 6 9.71 14.45 -9.94
CA GLY A 6 8.85 13.37 -9.42
C GLY A 6 8.35 13.64 -8.00
N ILE A 7 9.22 14.16 -7.12
CA ILE A 7 8.84 14.51 -5.75
C ILE A 7 7.83 15.65 -5.73
N ILE A 8 8.05 16.70 -6.54
CA ILE A 8 7.13 17.83 -6.65
C ILE A 8 5.75 17.38 -7.15
N LEU A 9 5.70 16.51 -8.16
CA LEU A 9 4.42 15.97 -8.66
C LEU A 9 3.68 15.18 -7.58
N THR A 10 4.38 14.28 -6.86
CA THR A 10 3.75 13.52 -5.77
C THR A 10 3.27 14.41 -4.63
N ALA A 11 4.02 15.47 -4.30
CA ALA A 11 3.64 16.44 -3.27
C ALA A 11 2.42 17.27 -3.70
N LEU A 12 2.35 17.65 -4.97
CA LEU A 12 1.23 18.41 -5.53
C LEU A 12 -0.04 17.56 -5.56
N ILE A 13 0.06 16.28 -5.97
CA ILE A 13 -1.04 15.32 -5.90
C ILE A 13 -1.53 15.15 -4.46
N ALA A 14 -0.62 14.98 -3.50
CA ALA A 14 -0.97 14.84 -2.08
C ALA A 14 -1.66 16.09 -1.52
N ALA A 15 -1.19 17.29 -1.87
CA ALA A 15 -1.78 18.56 -1.45
C ALA A 15 -3.18 18.76 -2.03
N VAL A 16 -3.36 18.44 -3.32
CA VAL A 16 -4.68 18.48 -3.97
C VAL A 16 -5.63 17.46 -3.36
N ALA A 17 -5.16 16.24 -3.07
CA ALA A 17 -5.96 15.21 -2.43
C ALA A 17 -6.39 15.58 -0.99
N GLN A 18 -5.51 16.19 -0.19
CA GLN A 18 -5.87 16.72 1.13
C GLN A 18 -6.85 17.88 1.04
N GLY A 19 -6.65 18.80 0.09
CA GLY A 19 -7.57 19.90 -0.17
C GLY A 19 -8.97 19.40 -0.53
N LEU A 20 -9.06 18.47 -1.48
CA LEU A 20 -10.34 17.86 -1.88
C LEU A 20 -10.98 17.05 -0.76
N GLY A 21 -10.19 16.31 0.04
CA GLY A 21 -10.69 15.56 1.19
C GLY A 21 -11.28 16.47 2.29
N SER A 22 -10.75 17.68 2.45
CA SER A 22 -11.25 18.66 3.43
C SER A 22 -12.50 19.42 2.99
N LEU A 23 -12.81 19.43 1.67
CA LEU A 23 -13.94 20.16 1.08
C LEU A 23 -15.29 19.44 1.24
N GLY A 24 -15.35 18.32 1.97
CA GLY A 24 -16.59 17.73 2.48
C GLY A 24 -17.54 17.12 1.43
N LEU A 25 -17.16 17.08 0.15
CA LEU A 25 -18.05 16.60 -0.92
C LEU A 25 -18.22 15.06 -0.93
N LEU A 26 -17.37 14.32 -0.22
CA LEU A 26 -17.52 12.88 0.08
C LEU A 26 -16.79 12.51 1.39
N SER A 27 -17.34 12.88 2.56
CA SER A 27 -16.79 12.46 3.86
C SER A 27 -16.79 10.94 4.12
N LEU A 28 -17.38 10.14 3.24
CA LEU A 28 -17.33 8.67 3.29
C LEU A 28 -16.03 8.09 2.72
N VAL A 29 -15.30 8.85 1.91
CA VAL A 29 -14.15 8.36 1.15
C VAL A 29 -12.92 9.11 1.65
N GLY A 30 -12.13 8.45 2.52
CA GLY A 30 -10.97 9.06 3.16
C GLY A 30 -9.95 9.62 2.14
N PRO A 31 -9.09 10.58 2.55
CA PRO A 31 -8.12 11.24 1.68
C PRO A 31 -7.20 10.26 0.91
N SER A 32 -6.97 9.06 1.46
CA SER A 32 -6.21 7.99 0.82
C SER A 32 -6.82 7.50 -0.49
N VAL A 33 -8.15 7.39 -0.57
CA VAL A 33 -8.85 6.91 -1.77
C VAL A 33 -8.84 7.97 -2.86
N TRP A 34 -9.00 9.24 -2.51
CA TRP A 34 -8.85 10.35 -3.47
C TRP A 34 -7.44 10.44 -4.03
N ALA A 35 -6.41 10.30 -3.19
CA ALA A 35 -5.02 10.25 -3.64
C ALA A 35 -4.76 9.08 -4.61
N LEU A 36 -5.38 7.93 -4.34
CA LEU A 36 -5.29 6.74 -5.18
C LEU A 36 -5.99 6.95 -6.54
N LEU A 37 -7.23 7.45 -6.55
CA LEU A 37 -7.99 7.71 -7.78
C LEU A 37 -7.27 8.73 -8.67
N ILE A 38 -6.79 9.83 -8.08
CA ILE A 38 -6.01 10.85 -8.80
C ILE A 38 -4.71 10.23 -9.34
N GLY A 39 -4.03 9.39 -8.54
CA GLY A 39 -2.82 8.68 -8.94
C GLY A 39 -3.03 7.73 -10.13
N ILE A 40 -4.14 6.97 -10.13
CA ILE A 40 -4.51 6.07 -11.25
C ILE A 40 -4.84 6.89 -12.51
N CYS A 41 -5.61 7.97 -12.39
CA CYS A 41 -5.92 8.86 -13.52
C CYS A 41 -4.67 9.53 -14.12
N LEU A 42 -3.70 9.91 -13.30
CA LEU A 42 -2.44 10.50 -13.77
C LEU A 42 -1.41 9.46 -14.25
N HIS A 43 -1.59 8.17 -13.95
CA HIS A 43 -0.67 7.11 -14.35
C HIS A 43 -0.31 7.09 -15.85
N PRO A 44 -1.26 7.16 -16.82
CA PRO A 44 -0.93 7.17 -18.24
C PRO A 44 -0.10 8.39 -18.67
N VAL A 45 -0.32 9.54 -18.05
CA VAL A 45 0.43 10.79 -18.32
C VAL A 45 1.83 10.73 -17.69
N ALA A 46 1.97 10.11 -16.52
CA ALA A 46 3.27 9.89 -15.87
C ALA A 46 4.12 8.84 -16.59
N LYS A 47 3.49 7.80 -17.17
CA LYS A 47 4.18 6.72 -17.90
C LYS A 47 4.86 7.23 -19.19
N GLN A 48 4.34 8.28 -19.81
CA GLN A 48 4.92 8.83 -21.05
C GLN A 48 6.27 9.55 -20.84
N PHE A 49 6.61 9.91 -19.60
CA PHE A 49 7.82 10.65 -19.27
C PHE A 49 8.73 9.83 -18.33
N ALA A 50 9.77 9.21 -18.90
CA ALA A 50 10.73 8.37 -18.16
C ALA A 50 11.37 9.06 -16.95
N PHE A 51 11.47 10.39 -16.96
CA PHE A 51 11.99 11.21 -15.86
C PHE A 51 11.13 11.14 -14.57
N PHE A 52 9.82 10.89 -14.68
CA PHE A 52 8.93 10.77 -13.52
C PHE A 52 9.03 9.39 -12.84
N GLN A 53 9.35 8.35 -13.60
CA GLN A 53 9.45 6.97 -13.12
C GLN A 53 10.55 6.84 -12.03
N GLU A 54 11.72 7.45 -12.24
CA GLU A 54 12.81 7.40 -11.26
C GLU A 54 12.45 8.10 -9.94
N GLY A 55 11.76 9.25 -10.01
CA GLY A 55 11.32 9.99 -8.83
C GLY A 55 10.21 9.28 -8.06
N ILE A 56 9.23 8.69 -8.76
CA ILE A 56 8.15 7.90 -8.16
C ILE A 56 8.73 6.65 -7.47
N GLY A 57 9.64 5.94 -8.14
CA GLY A 57 10.31 4.77 -7.56
C GLY A 57 11.13 5.10 -6.33
N PHE A 58 11.84 6.25 -6.33
CA PHE A 58 12.57 6.72 -5.16
C PHE A 58 11.66 7.02 -3.97
N THR A 59 10.54 7.72 -4.20
CA THR A 59 9.55 8.02 -3.15
C THR A 59 8.91 6.74 -2.62
N ALA A 60 8.47 5.84 -3.50
CA ALA A 60 7.80 4.60 -3.13
C ALA A 60 8.71 3.63 -2.33
N LYS A 61 10.01 3.58 -2.63
CA LYS A 61 10.95 2.68 -1.94
C LYS A 61 11.69 3.35 -0.78
N LYS A 62 12.32 4.50 -1.02
CA LYS A 62 13.24 5.12 -0.06
C LYS A 62 12.51 6.00 0.93
N LEU A 63 11.62 6.88 0.46
CA LEU A 63 10.87 7.76 1.35
C LEU A 63 9.89 6.98 2.23
N LEU A 64 9.21 5.97 1.67
CA LEU A 64 8.32 5.10 2.43
C LEU A 64 9.06 4.36 3.57
N ARG A 65 10.26 3.83 3.31
CA ARG A 65 11.09 3.20 4.35
C ARG A 65 11.46 4.18 5.46
N PHE A 66 11.86 5.41 5.11
CA PHE A 66 12.11 6.44 6.10
C PHE A 66 10.86 6.78 6.92
N ALA A 67 9.68 6.85 6.31
CA ALA A 67 8.42 7.09 7.01
C ALA A 67 8.06 5.93 7.98
N ILE A 68 8.27 4.68 7.57
CA ILE A 68 8.05 3.51 8.44
C ILE A 68 9.02 3.53 9.64
N ILE A 69 10.29 3.84 9.41
CA ILE A 69 11.29 4.01 10.48
C ILE A 69 10.87 5.13 11.43
N GLY A 70 10.40 6.27 10.89
CA GLY A 70 9.90 7.40 11.66
C GLY A 70 8.67 7.05 12.52
N MET A 71 7.71 6.31 11.96
CA MET A 71 6.57 5.78 12.73
C MET A 71 7.02 4.88 13.89
N GLY A 72 8.11 4.12 13.68
CA GLY A 72 8.76 3.32 14.73
C GLY A 72 9.19 4.13 15.95
N PHE A 73 9.76 5.33 15.74
CA PHE A 73 10.23 6.19 16.84
C PHE A 73 9.11 6.81 17.67
N THR A 74 7.89 6.92 17.13
CA THR A 74 6.71 7.44 17.85
C THR A 74 6.09 6.40 18.79
N LEU A 75 6.42 5.12 18.63
CA LEU A 75 5.85 4.05 19.43
C LEU A 75 6.49 3.98 20.83
N ASN A 76 5.64 4.07 21.86
CA ASN A 76 6.08 3.93 23.26
C ASN A 76 6.42 2.46 23.56
N LEU A 77 7.68 2.17 23.89
CA LEU A 77 8.18 0.81 24.14
C LEU A 77 7.38 0.06 25.22
N THR A 78 6.94 0.76 26.27
CA THR A 78 6.12 0.20 27.35
C THR A 78 4.71 -0.18 26.91
N GLN A 79 4.11 0.61 26.02
CA GLN A 79 2.79 0.35 25.45
C GLN A 79 2.83 -0.80 24.43
N VAL A 80 3.93 -0.90 23.67
CA VAL A 80 4.18 -2.03 22.77
C VAL A 80 4.39 -3.33 23.56
N LEU A 81 5.07 -3.32 24.71
CA LEU A 81 5.23 -4.55 25.51
C LEU A 81 3.93 -5.00 26.18
N SER A 82 3.10 -4.07 26.69
CA SER A 82 1.86 -4.43 27.39
C SER A 82 0.75 -4.87 26.44
N ILE A 83 0.60 -4.19 25.30
CA ILE A 83 -0.41 -4.51 24.28
C ILE A 83 0.12 -5.59 23.34
N GLY A 84 1.43 -5.63 23.10
CA GLY A 84 2.06 -6.53 22.15
C GLY A 84 1.94 -8.00 22.51
N SER A 85 1.85 -8.39 23.78
CA SER A 85 1.65 -9.80 24.13
C SER A 85 0.29 -10.33 23.66
N PHE A 86 -0.79 -9.57 23.87
CA PHE A 86 -2.13 -9.91 23.38
C PHE A 86 -2.27 -9.69 21.88
N SER A 87 -1.77 -8.56 21.37
CA SER A 87 -1.86 -8.19 19.96
C SER A 87 -0.98 -9.07 19.07
N ALA A 88 0.18 -9.53 19.55
CA ALA A 88 1.04 -10.43 18.79
C ALA A 88 0.37 -11.78 18.54
N ILE A 89 -0.38 -12.33 19.51
CA ILE A 89 -1.09 -13.59 19.31
C ILE A 89 -2.15 -13.44 18.21
N VAL A 90 -2.92 -12.34 18.25
CA VAL A 90 -3.97 -12.06 17.25
C VAL A 90 -3.35 -11.82 15.89
N MET A 91 -2.33 -10.96 15.80
CA MET A 91 -1.60 -10.71 14.56
C MET A 91 -1.03 -11.99 13.98
N LEU A 92 -0.43 -12.86 14.81
CA LEU A 92 0.15 -14.12 14.34
C LEU A 92 -0.94 -15.05 13.78
N PHE A 93 -2.08 -15.17 14.46
CA PHE A 93 -3.22 -15.94 13.96
C PHE A 93 -3.78 -15.36 12.66
N THR A 94 -3.99 -14.05 12.59
CA THR A 94 -4.49 -13.37 11.39
C THR A 94 -3.52 -13.52 10.24
N LEU A 95 -2.22 -13.39 10.48
CA LEU A 95 -1.18 -13.51 9.45
C LEU A 95 -1.09 -14.96 8.94
N VAL A 96 -1.08 -15.95 9.84
CA VAL A 96 -1.10 -17.37 9.46
C VAL A 96 -2.36 -17.69 8.65
N THR A 97 -3.51 -17.12 9.02
CA THR A 97 -4.77 -17.32 8.29
C THR A 97 -4.74 -16.61 6.94
N ALA A 98 -4.21 -15.39 6.85
CA ALA A 98 -4.13 -14.61 5.61
C ALA A 98 -3.14 -15.22 4.60
N PHE A 99 -1.96 -15.64 5.06
CA PHE A 99 -0.98 -16.32 4.21
C PHE A 99 -1.39 -17.76 3.90
N GLY A 100 -1.89 -18.52 4.87
CA GLY A 100 -2.36 -19.89 4.66
C GLY A 100 -3.58 -19.95 3.74
N GLY A 101 -4.57 -19.10 3.99
CA GLY A 101 -5.76 -18.95 3.16
C GLY A 101 -5.43 -18.41 1.78
N GLY A 102 -4.60 -17.37 1.68
CA GLY A 102 -4.20 -16.83 0.39
C GLY A 102 -3.33 -17.77 -0.43
N TYR A 103 -2.48 -18.61 0.19
CA TYR A 103 -1.76 -19.68 -0.50
C TYR A 103 -2.73 -20.73 -1.05
N LEU A 104 -3.73 -21.14 -0.25
CA LEU A 104 -4.73 -22.12 -0.68
C LEU A 104 -5.60 -21.58 -1.82
N LEU A 105 -6.11 -20.35 -1.69
CA LEU A 105 -6.87 -19.68 -2.75
C LEU A 105 -6.00 -19.44 -3.99
N GLY A 106 -4.74 -19.01 -3.81
CA GLY A 106 -3.80 -18.82 -4.90
C GLY A 106 -3.57 -20.11 -5.68
N LYS A 107 -3.43 -21.24 -4.99
CA LYS A 107 -3.30 -22.56 -5.62
C LYS A 107 -4.55 -22.98 -6.39
N ILE A 108 -5.75 -22.69 -5.87
CA ILE A 108 -7.02 -22.98 -6.55
C ILE A 108 -7.19 -22.12 -7.80
N LEU A 109 -6.79 -20.85 -7.72
CA LEU A 109 -6.91 -19.88 -8.81
C LEU A 109 -5.74 -19.94 -9.82
N GLY A 110 -4.72 -20.77 -9.57
CA GLY A 110 -3.55 -20.91 -10.45
C GLY A 110 -2.60 -19.71 -10.40
N LEU A 111 -2.61 -18.92 -9.32
CA LEU A 111 -1.67 -17.80 -9.14
C LEU A 111 -0.28 -18.29 -8.75
N ASP A 112 0.73 -17.54 -9.18
CA ASP A 112 2.09 -17.72 -8.70
C ASP A 112 2.19 -17.48 -7.19
N TRP A 113 3.07 -18.24 -6.53
CA TRP A 113 3.29 -18.14 -5.08
C TRP A 113 3.69 -16.71 -4.66
N ARG A 114 4.42 -16.00 -5.53
CA ARG A 114 4.84 -14.60 -5.31
C ARG A 114 3.64 -13.67 -5.28
N GLN A 115 2.73 -13.78 -6.25
CA GLN A 115 1.52 -12.95 -6.34
C GLN A 115 0.60 -13.21 -5.15
N SER A 116 0.34 -14.49 -4.86
CA SER A 116 -0.48 -14.90 -3.71
C SER A 116 0.08 -14.38 -2.39
N ALA A 117 1.40 -14.51 -2.16
CA ALA A 117 2.05 -13.99 -0.95
C ALA A 117 1.97 -12.46 -0.84
N LEU A 118 2.15 -11.73 -1.95
CA LEU A 118 2.03 -10.27 -1.95
C LEU A 118 0.60 -9.79 -1.70
N ILE A 119 -0.39 -10.45 -2.30
CA ILE A 119 -1.81 -10.15 -2.06
C ILE A 119 -2.16 -10.43 -0.60
N SER A 120 -1.76 -11.59 -0.06
CA SER A 120 -1.96 -11.94 1.36
C SER A 120 -1.33 -10.92 2.30
N ALA A 121 -0.11 -10.49 2.00
CA ALA A 121 0.58 -9.50 2.81
C ALA A 121 -0.07 -8.12 2.72
N GLY A 122 -0.49 -7.72 1.53
CA GLY A 122 -1.22 -6.47 1.29
C GLY A 122 -2.51 -6.44 2.08
N THR A 123 -3.34 -7.48 1.97
CA THR A 123 -4.64 -7.53 2.64
C THR A 123 -4.52 -7.78 4.15
N GLY A 124 -3.49 -8.50 4.60
CA GLY A 124 -3.34 -8.91 6.01
C GLY A 124 -2.61 -7.91 6.92
N ILE A 125 -1.85 -6.96 6.38
CA ILE A 125 -1.00 -6.06 7.19
C ILE A 125 -1.43 -4.60 7.02
N CYS A 126 -1.11 -3.98 5.88
CA CYS A 126 -1.31 -2.54 5.65
C CYS A 126 -1.27 -2.14 4.16
N GLY A 127 -1.75 -3.02 3.28
CA GLY A 127 -1.98 -2.74 1.87
C GLY A 127 -0.70 -2.58 1.05
N ALA A 128 -0.66 -1.49 0.27
CA ALA A 128 0.44 -1.18 -0.64
C ALA A 128 1.81 -1.07 0.04
N SER A 129 1.85 -0.63 1.31
CA SER A 129 3.10 -0.48 2.05
C SER A 129 3.74 -1.83 2.40
N ALA A 130 2.92 -2.83 2.72
CA ALA A 130 3.36 -4.21 2.94
C ALA A 130 3.88 -4.84 1.64
N ILE A 131 3.16 -4.64 0.53
CA ILE A 131 3.57 -5.13 -0.80
C ILE A 131 4.92 -4.53 -1.20
N ALA A 132 5.10 -3.21 -1.05
CA ALA A 132 6.35 -2.54 -1.39
C ALA A 132 7.53 -2.96 -0.51
N ALA A 133 7.27 -3.32 0.76
CA ALA A 133 8.29 -3.82 1.67
C ALA A 133 8.69 -5.28 1.36
N LEU A 134 7.73 -6.14 1.02
CA LEU A 134 7.95 -7.57 0.81
C LEU A 134 8.38 -7.93 -0.61
N ALA A 135 7.98 -7.18 -1.64
CA ALA A 135 8.38 -7.40 -3.02
C ALA A 135 9.90 -7.65 -3.20
N PRO A 136 10.81 -6.83 -2.63
CA PRO A 136 12.25 -7.08 -2.74
C PRO A 136 12.76 -8.22 -1.85
N VAL A 137 11.98 -8.68 -0.86
CA VAL A 137 12.37 -9.78 0.06
C VAL A 137 12.09 -11.14 -0.57
N ILE A 138 10.99 -11.27 -1.31
CA ILE A 138 10.58 -12.52 -1.98
C ILE A 138 11.01 -12.60 -3.45
N ASP A 139 11.81 -11.63 -3.89
CA ASP A 139 12.24 -11.47 -5.29
C ASP A 139 11.05 -11.45 -6.26
N GLY A 140 10.04 -10.67 -5.92
CA GLY A 140 8.81 -10.52 -6.69
C GLY A 140 9.05 -9.69 -7.95
N ASP A 141 8.68 -10.24 -9.10
CA ASP A 141 8.75 -9.52 -10.37
C ASP A 141 7.88 -8.25 -10.35
N GLU A 142 8.22 -7.25 -11.16
CA GLU A 142 7.46 -6.00 -11.26
C GLU A 142 6.00 -6.27 -11.67
N GLU A 143 5.78 -7.27 -12.53
CA GLU A 143 4.46 -7.71 -12.95
C GLU A 143 3.66 -8.34 -11.79
N ALA A 144 4.27 -9.24 -11.02
CA ALA A 144 3.62 -9.84 -9.85
C ALA A 144 3.27 -8.80 -8.78
N THR A 145 4.15 -7.81 -8.58
CA THR A 145 3.92 -6.71 -7.65
C THR A 145 2.79 -5.80 -8.13
N ALA A 146 2.75 -5.47 -9.42
CA ALA A 146 1.69 -4.65 -10.01
C ALA A 146 0.32 -5.33 -9.93
N TRP A 147 0.25 -6.64 -10.20
CA TRP A 147 -0.97 -7.45 -10.05
C TRP A 147 -1.45 -7.53 -8.61
N ALA A 148 -0.54 -7.73 -7.66
CA ALA A 148 -0.89 -7.75 -6.26
C ALA A 148 -1.43 -6.39 -5.81
N LEU A 149 -0.76 -5.29 -6.20
CA LEU A 149 -1.16 -3.93 -5.87
C LEU A 149 -2.54 -3.59 -6.43
N SER A 150 -2.81 -3.95 -7.69
CA SER A 150 -4.09 -3.69 -8.33
C SER A 150 -5.22 -4.49 -7.69
N ALA A 151 -5.02 -5.77 -7.42
CA ALA A 151 -5.99 -6.61 -6.74
C ALA A 151 -6.31 -6.08 -5.33
N THR A 152 -5.29 -5.80 -4.52
CA THR A 152 -5.48 -5.25 -3.17
C THR A 152 -6.22 -3.92 -3.20
N PHE A 153 -5.91 -3.01 -4.13
CA PHE A 153 -6.63 -1.74 -4.23
C PHE A 153 -8.07 -1.88 -4.71
N ILE A 154 -8.37 -2.82 -5.61
CA ILE A 154 -9.75 -3.11 -6.02
C ILE A 154 -10.57 -3.56 -4.80
N PHE A 155 -10.02 -4.46 -3.99
CA PHE A 155 -10.69 -4.91 -2.76
C PHE A 155 -10.79 -3.79 -1.71
N ASP A 156 -9.77 -2.96 -1.56
CA ASP A 156 -9.76 -1.83 -0.62
C ASP A 156 -10.86 -0.81 -0.98
N VAL A 157 -10.94 -0.40 -2.25
CA VAL A 157 -12.00 0.49 -2.74
C VAL A 157 -13.38 -0.15 -2.58
N ALA A 158 -13.53 -1.43 -2.91
CA ALA A 158 -14.79 -2.15 -2.71
C ALA A 158 -15.21 -2.13 -1.24
N MET A 159 -14.26 -2.38 -0.33
CA MET A 159 -14.51 -2.42 1.11
C MET A 159 -14.85 -1.03 1.68
N VAL A 160 -14.20 0.03 1.21
CA VAL A 160 -14.56 1.42 1.58
C VAL A 160 -15.99 1.77 1.14
N ILE A 161 -16.43 1.29 -0.04
CA ILE A 161 -17.79 1.51 -0.53
C ILE A 161 -18.81 0.66 0.23
N LEU A 162 -18.44 -0.56 0.63
CA LEU A 162 -19.30 -1.49 1.37
C LEU A 162 -19.40 -1.16 2.87
N PHE A 163 -18.35 -0.62 3.49
CA PHE A 163 -18.32 -0.29 4.91
C PHE A 163 -19.46 0.63 5.41
N PRO A 164 -19.93 1.63 4.65
CA PRO A 164 -21.05 2.49 5.06
C PRO A 164 -22.45 1.89 4.81
N LEU A 165 -22.57 0.70 4.19
CA LEU A 165 -23.85 0.00 3.97
C LEU A 165 -24.17 -0.96 5.13
#